data_AF-A0A377F7B3-F1
#
_entry.id   AF-A0A377F7B3-F1
#
_cell.length_a   1.000
_cell.length_b   1.000
_cell.length_c   1.000
_cell.angle_alpha   90.00
_cell.angle_beta   90.00
_cell.angle_gamma   90.00
#
_symmetry.space_group_name_H-M   'P 1'
#
loop_
_entity.id
_entity.type
_entity.pdbx_description
1 polymer ?
#
loop_
_entity_poly.entity_id
_entity_poly.type
_entity_poly.pdbx_seq_one_letter_code
_entity_poly.pdbx_strand_id
1 'polypeptide(L)'
;MRIATRIYGRQLETAASHYETQLRPPFFRALVDYVNQGNSAFDCPGHQGGEFFRRHPAGNQFVEYFGEALFRADLCNADVAMGDLLIHEGAPCIAQQHAAKVFNADKTYFV
;
A
#
# COMPACT_ATOMS: atom_id res chain seq x y z
N MET A 1 1.22 22.27 33.89
CA MET A 1 2.36 21.57 33.25
C MET A 1 1.96 20.36 32.39
N ARG A 2 1.02 19.49 32.78
CA ARG A 2 0.64 18.27 32.01
C ARG A 2 -0.14 18.50 30.69
N ILE A 3 -0.86 19.63 30.55
CA ILE A 3 -1.67 19.93 29.35
C ILE A 3 -0.80 20.39 28.18
N ALA A 4 0.21 21.23 28.45
CA ALA A 4 1.14 21.73 27.43
C ALA A 4 1.90 20.57 26.77
N THR A 5 2.41 19.62 27.55
CA THR A 5 3.08 18.41 27.03
C THR A 5 2.19 17.58 26.11
N ARG A 6 0.88 17.50 26.39
CA ARG A 6 -0.09 16.76 25.57
C ARG A 6 -0.39 17.47 24.24
N ILE A 7 -0.39 18.81 24.21
CA ILE A 7 -0.57 19.59 22.98
C ILE A 7 0.65 19.47 22.08
N TYR A 8 1.85 19.68 22.64
CA TYR A 8 3.09 19.55 21.88
C TYR A 8 3.30 18.12 21.36
N GLY A 9 2.95 17.09 22.14
CA GLY A 9 2.96 15.71 21.67
C GLY A 9 2.05 15.48 20.46
N ARG A 10 0.80 15.96 20.49
CA ARG A 10 -0.11 15.85 19.34
C ARG A 10 0.39 16.58 18.10
N GLN A 11 1.00 17.75 18.28
CA GLN A 11 1.59 18.51 17.18
C GLN A 11 2.74 17.75 16.53
N LEU A 12 3.62 17.14 17.32
CA LEU A 12 4.71 16.30 16.82
C LEU A 12 4.18 15.07 16.06
N GLU A 13 3.21 14.34 16.61
CA GLU A 13 2.60 13.19 15.93
C GLU A 13 1.93 13.59 14.61
N THR A 14 1.27 14.74 14.58
CA THR A 14 0.64 15.26 13.36
C THR A 14 1.68 15.61 12.31
N ALA A 15 2.77 16.27 12.72
CA ALA A 15 3.86 16.63 11.81
C ALA A 15 4.59 15.40 11.26
N ALA A 16 4.85 14.40 12.11
CA ALA A 16 5.46 13.14 11.72
C ALA A 16 4.58 12.37 10.72
N SER A 17 3.29 12.23 11.03
CA SER A 17 2.31 11.59 10.13
C SER A 17 2.21 12.31 8.78
N HIS A 18 2.20 13.64 8.79
CA HIS A 18 2.17 14.44 7.56
C HIS A 18 3.45 14.22 6.72
N TYR A 19 4.61 14.25 7.36
CA TYR A 19 5.90 14.00 6.70
C TYR A 19 5.95 12.60 6.06
N GLU A 20 5.61 11.56 6.82
CA GLU A 20 5.58 10.18 6.29
C GLU A 20 4.58 10.02 5.14
N THR A 21 3.45 10.71 5.22
CA THR A 21 2.43 10.69 4.16
C THR A 21 2.93 11.31 2.87
N GLN A 22 3.65 12.43 2.96
CA GLN A 22 4.21 13.10 1.79
C GLN A 22 5.40 12.36 1.18
N LEU A 23 6.14 11.58 1.98
CA LEU A 23 7.29 10.81 1.51
C LEU A 23 6.89 9.63 0.61
N ARG A 24 5.70 9.04 0.84
CA ARG A 24 5.24 7.88 0.08
C ARG A 24 4.69 8.30 -1.29
N PRO A 25 5.19 7.73 -2.40
CA PRO A 25 4.61 7.95 -3.72
C PRO A 25 3.14 7.51 -3.78
N PRO A 26 2.33 8.07 -4.71
CA PRO A 26 0.88 7.91 -4.70
C PRO A 26 0.39 6.45 -4.65
N PHE A 27 0.90 5.57 -5.50
CA PHE A 27 0.47 4.17 -5.53
C PHE A 27 0.88 3.42 -4.26
N PHE A 28 2.12 3.61 -3.80
CA PHE A 28 2.61 2.95 -2.59
C PHE A 28 1.85 3.42 -1.34
N ARG A 29 1.48 4.70 -1.27
CA ARG A 29 0.64 5.21 -0.19
C ARG A 29 -0.72 4.52 -0.17
N ALA A 30 -1.39 4.46 -1.32
CA ALA A 30 -2.69 3.79 -1.46
C ALA A 30 -2.60 2.31 -1.08
N LEU A 31 -1.55 1.60 -1.51
CA LEU A 31 -1.35 0.18 -1.20
C LEU A 31 -1.18 -0.05 0.30
N VAL A 32 -0.35 0.74 0.98
CA VAL A 32 -0.18 0.62 2.44
C VAL A 32 -1.48 0.92 3.17
N ASP A 33 -2.20 1.96 2.77
CA ASP A 33 -3.49 2.32 3.37
C ASP A 33 -4.55 1.24 3.12
N TYR A 34 -4.54 0.57 1.97
CA TYR A 34 -5.42 -0.56 1.65
C TYR A 34 -5.12 -1.78 2.53
N VAL A 35 -3.84 -2.19 2.59
CA VAL A 35 -3.41 -3.35 3.39
C VAL A 35 -3.74 -3.17 4.88
N ASN A 36 -3.59 -1.94 5.39
CA ASN A 36 -3.90 -1.59 6.78
C ASN A 36 -5.40 -1.66 7.13
N GLN A 37 -6.31 -1.59 6.14
CA GLN A 37 -7.74 -1.78 6.40
C GLN A 37 -8.06 -3.23 6.78
N GLY A 38 -7.24 -4.20 6.36
CA GLY A 38 -7.41 -5.60 6.75
C GLY A 38 -8.68 -6.25 6.23
N ASN A 39 -9.11 -5.87 5.02
CA ASN A 39 -10.26 -6.47 4.35
C ASN A 39 -10.07 -7.98 4.15
N SER A 40 -11.17 -8.74 4.21
CA SER A 40 -11.15 -10.17 3.86
C SER A 40 -11.23 -10.35 2.35
N ALA A 41 -10.20 -10.94 1.75
CA ALA A 41 -10.14 -11.23 0.32
C ALA A 41 -10.92 -12.51 -0.03
N PHE A 42 -11.86 -12.40 -0.97
CA PHE A 42 -12.60 -13.53 -1.56
C PHE A 42 -12.49 -13.58 -3.09
N ASP A 43 -11.52 -12.85 -3.60
CA ASP A 43 -11.13 -12.68 -4.98
C ASP A 43 -9.77 -13.35 -5.24
N CYS A 44 -9.12 -12.99 -6.35
CA CYS A 44 -7.74 -13.39 -6.61
C CYS A 44 -6.78 -12.41 -5.91
N PRO A 45 -5.55 -12.84 -5.58
CA PRO A 45 -4.98 -14.17 -5.74
C PRO A 45 -5.51 -15.19 -4.72
N GLY A 46 -5.61 -16.46 -5.13
CA GLY A 46 -6.25 -17.53 -4.34
C GLY A 46 -5.55 -17.90 -3.02
N HIS A 47 -4.34 -17.39 -2.77
CA HIS A 47 -3.70 -17.53 -1.45
C HIS A 47 -4.21 -16.52 -0.42
N GLN A 48 -4.98 -15.50 -0.83
CA GLN A 48 -5.77 -14.59 0.00
C GLN A 48 -4.98 -14.06 1.21
N GLY A 49 -3.98 -13.22 0.96
CA GLY A 49 -3.11 -12.68 2.01
C GLY A 49 -2.06 -13.66 2.55
N GLY A 50 -1.95 -14.85 1.93
CA GLY A 50 -0.98 -15.89 2.32
C GLY A 50 -1.57 -16.99 3.20
N GLU A 51 -2.86 -16.89 3.52
CA GLU A 51 -3.60 -17.86 4.35
C GLU A 51 -3.56 -19.27 3.77
N PHE A 52 -3.57 -19.43 2.44
CA PHE A 52 -3.40 -20.74 1.83
C PHE A 52 -2.02 -21.34 2.12
N PHE A 53 -0.96 -20.55 1.96
CA PHE A 53 0.42 -21.03 2.16
C PHE A 53 0.64 -21.49 3.61
N ARG A 54 0.08 -20.78 4.60
CA ARG A 54 0.18 -21.14 6.02
C ARG A 54 -0.40 -22.53 6.36
N ARG A 55 -1.23 -23.12 5.49
CA ARG A 55 -1.83 -24.45 5.69
C ARG A 55 -0.90 -25.62 5.35
N HIS A 56 0.25 -25.37 4.71
CA HIS A 56 1.22 -26.40 4.35
C HIS A 56 2.58 -26.11 5.02
N PRO A 57 3.31 -27.08 5.59
CA PRO A 57 4.58 -26.81 6.29
C PRO A 57 5.59 -26.02 5.47
N ALA A 58 5.79 -26.40 4.20
CA ALA A 58 6.67 -25.65 3.30
C ALA A 58 6.13 -24.25 2.95
N GLY A 59 4.81 -24.09 2.87
CA GLY A 59 4.18 -22.80 2.61
C GLY A 59 4.24 -21.87 3.82
N ASN A 60 4.13 -22.40 5.04
CA ASN A 60 4.30 -21.61 6.26
C ASN A 60 5.74 -21.10 6.38
N GLN A 61 6.74 -21.94 6.08
CA GLN A 61 8.14 -21.49 6.00
C GLN A 61 8.34 -20.39 4.95
N PHE A 62 7.66 -20.49 3.80
CA PHE A 62 7.68 -19.47 2.76
C PHE A 62 7.10 -18.13 3.23
N VAL A 63 5.96 -18.16 3.96
CA VAL A 63 5.37 -16.94 4.53
C VAL A 63 6.24 -16.35 5.63
N GLU A 64 6.81 -17.17 6.50
CA GLU A 64 7.73 -16.72 7.55
C GLU A 64 9.00 -16.08 6.97
N TYR A 65 9.53 -16.62 5.88
CA TYR A 65 10.73 -16.09 5.24
C TYR A 65 10.51 -14.72 4.61
N PHE A 66 9.43 -14.53 3.84
CA PHE A 66 9.15 -13.26 3.14
C PHE A 66 8.39 -12.23 3.99
N GLY A 67 7.68 -12.69 5.01
CA GLY A 67 6.82 -11.86 5.85
C GLY A 67 5.42 -11.66 5.27
N GLU A 68 4.45 -11.47 6.16
CA GLU A 68 3.01 -11.39 5.83
C GLU A 68 2.67 -10.20 4.92
N ALA A 69 3.36 -9.07 5.08
CA ALA A 69 3.08 -7.85 4.33
C ALA A 69 3.21 -8.05 2.81
N LEU A 70 4.12 -8.92 2.35
CA LEU A 70 4.29 -9.23 0.94
C LEU A 70 3.00 -9.85 0.36
N PHE A 71 2.45 -10.86 1.03
CA PHE A 71 1.28 -11.59 0.56
C PHE A 71 -0.01 -10.81 0.72
N ARG A 72 -0.09 -9.92 1.72
CA ARG A 72 -1.25 -9.02 1.90
C ARG A 72 -1.29 -7.89 0.89
N ALA A 73 -0.15 -7.51 0.34
CA ALA A 73 -0.05 -6.52 -0.71
C ALA A 73 -0.20 -7.12 -2.12
N ASP A 74 -0.32 -8.45 -2.24
CA ASP A 74 -0.58 -9.14 -3.50
C ASP A 74 -2.09 -9.17 -3.76
N LEU A 75 -2.51 -8.29 -4.67
CA LEU A 75 -3.89 -7.87 -4.92
C LEU A 75 -4.22 -8.03 -6.42
N CYS A 76 -5.50 -7.94 -6.78
CA CYS A 76 -5.93 -8.01 -8.17
C CYS A 76 -6.85 -6.85 -8.57
N ASN A 77 -7.39 -6.93 -9.80
CA ASN A 77 -8.29 -5.92 -10.35
C ASN A 77 -9.64 -5.82 -9.63
N ALA A 78 -10.01 -6.81 -8.80
CA ALA A 78 -11.21 -6.74 -7.98
C ALA A 78 -11.04 -5.83 -6.74
N ASP A 79 -9.80 -5.48 -6.38
CA ASP A 79 -9.48 -4.50 -5.34
C ASP A 79 -9.65 -3.05 -5.87
N VAL A 80 -10.87 -2.71 -6.29
CA VAL A 80 -11.18 -1.48 -7.05
C VAL A 80 -10.76 -0.17 -6.36
N ALA A 81 -10.59 -0.18 -5.03
CA ALA A 81 -10.06 0.97 -4.29
C ALA A 81 -8.63 1.35 -4.70
N MET A 82 -7.88 0.39 -5.26
CA MET A 82 -6.54 0.63 -5.82
C MET A 82 -6.58 1.22 -7.23
N GLY A 83 -7.70 1.20 -7.94
CA GLY A 83 -7.83 1.65 -9.33
C GLY A 83 -7.47 0.56 -10.34
N ASP A 84 -7.10 0.98 -11.56
CA ASP A 84 -6.84 0.06 -12.68
C ASP A 84 -5.48 0.36 -13.32
N LEU A 85 -4.60 -0.65 -13.36
CA LEU A 85 -3.26 -0.52 -13.92
C LEU A 85 -3.25 -0.51 -15.46
N LEU A 86 -4.17 -1.24 -16.10
CA LEU A 86 -4.20 -1.47 -17.54
C LEU A 86 -4.77 -0.29 -18.31
N ILE A 87 -5.88 0.29 -17.82
CA ILE A 87 -6.52 1.46 -18.44
C ILE A 87 -6.16 2.77 -17.73
N HIS A 88 -5.27 2.71 -16.74
CA HIS A 88 -4.68 3.86 -16.05
C HIS A 88 -5.72 4.72 -15.33
N GLU A 89 -6.39 4.15 -14.33
CA GLU A 89 -7.35 4.83 -13.46
C GLU A 89 -6.91 4.78 -11.99
N GLY A 90 -7.37 5.73 -11.17
CA GLY A 90 -7.10 5.75 -9.73
C GLY A 90 -5.61 5.91 -9.37
N ALA A 91 -5.15 5.17 -8.35
CA ALA A 91 -3.80 5.31 -7.82
C ALA A 91 -2.68 5.02 -8.85
N PRO A 92 -2.79 4.01 -9.75
CA PRO A 92 -1.86 3.80 -10.86
C PRO A 92 -1.66 5.03 -11.74
N CYS A 93 -2.76 5.66 -12.17
CA CYS A 93 -2.72 6.85 -13.02
C CYS A 93 -2.00 8.02 -12.33
N ILE A 94 -2.33 8.26 -11.05
CA ILE A 94 -1.71 9.33 -10.27
C ILE A 94 -0.20 9.08 -10.11
N ALA A 95 0.22 7.82 -9.89
CA ALA A 95 1.63 7.46 -9.81
C ALA A 95 2.36 7.65 -11.14
N GLN A 96 1.75 7.28 -12.27
CA GLN A 96 2.29 7.53 -13.60
C GLN A 96 2.43 9.02 -13.90
N GLN A 97 1.43 9.83 -13.55
CA GLN A 97 1.49 11.30 -13.68
C GLN A 97 2.57 11.91 -12.78
N HIS A 98 2.74 11.39 -11.56
CA HIS A 98 3.82 11.81 -10.67
C HIS A 98 5.19 11.48 -11.28
N ALA A 99 5.36 10.26 -11.80
CA ALA A 99 6.59 9.84 -12.46
C ALA A 99 6.88 10.71 -13.71
N ALA A 100 5.87 11.00 -14.54
CA ALA A 100 6.02 11.88 -15.70
C ALA A 100 6.54 13.27 -15.30
N LYS A 101 6.04 13.85 -14.20
CA LYS A 101 6.55 15.12 -13.65
C LYS A 101 8.00 15.01 -13.18
N VAL A 102 8.35 13.93 -12.46
CA VAL A 102 9.71 13.71 -11.94
C VAL A 102 10.73 13.58 -13.07
N PHE A 103 10.38 12.85 -14.13
CA PHE A 103 11.26 12.60 -15.27
C PHE A 103 11.12 13.63 -16.40
N ASN A 104 10.32 14.68 -16.21
CA ASN A 104 10.05 15.71 -17.22
C ASN A 104 9.62 15.11 -18.58
N ALA A 105 8.69 14.16 -18.53
CA ALA A 105 8.11 13.50 -19.70
C ALA A 105 6.64 13.91 -19.85
N ASP A 106 6.12 13.84 -21.08
CA ASP A 106 4.68 14.05 -21.31
C ASP A 106 3.84 12.95 -20.67
N LYS A 107 4.33 11.69 -20.73
CA LYS A 107 3.69 10.50 -20.17
C LYS A 107 4.74 9.50 -19.69
N THR A 108 4.38 8.73 -18.68
CA THR A 108 5.14 7.57 -18.19
C THR A 108 4.21 6.37 -18.11
N TYR A 109 4.67 5.22 -18.61
CA TYR A 109 3.98 3.94 -18.50
C TYR A 109 4.81 3.01 -17.62
N PHE A 110 4.16 2.27 -16.72
CA PHE A 110 4.81 1.23 -15.92
C PHE A 110 4.64 -0.10 -16.64
N VAL A 111 5.75 -0.83 -16.83
CA VAL A 111 5.84 -2.09 -17.59
C VAL A 111 6.27 -3.20 -16.65
#